data_AF-A0A3B9LDK7-F1
#
_entry.id   AF-A0A3B9LDK7-F1
#
_cell.length_a   1.000
_cell.length_b   1.000
_cell.length_c   1.000
_cell.angle_alpha   90.00
_cell.angle_beta   90.00
_cell.angle_gamma   90.00
#
_symmetry.space_group_name_H-M   'P 1'
#
loop_
_entity.id
_entity.type
_entity.pdbx_description
1 polymer ?
#
loop_
_entity_poly.entity_id
_entity_poly.type
_entity_poly.pdbx_seq_one_letter_code
_entity_poly.pdbx_strand_id
1 'polypeptide(L)'
;MSVKDHVFTIGIEEEFQIIDPETRELRSHIQEILADGKMILKEHVKPEMHQSVVELGTEICSDMGCARQQVIELRSELATLAA
;
A
#
# COMPACT_ATOMS: atom_id res chain seq x y z
N MET A 1 8.39 -36.66 -18.47
CA MET A 1 8.42 -35.25 -18.89
C MET A 1 8.59 -34.42 -17.64
N SER A 2 9.68 -33.66 -17.54
CA SER A 2 10.02 -32.84 -16.38
C SER A 2 8.89 -31.86 -16.12
N VAL A 3 8.30 -31.88 -14.92
CA VAL A 3 7.53 -30.73 -14.43
C VAL A 3 8.53 -29.57 -14.48
N LYS A 4 8.24 -28.54 -15.27
CA LYS A 4 9.04 -27.31 -15.20
C LYS A 4 8.83 -26.79 -13.78
N ASP A 5 9.90 -26.66 -13.00
CA ASP A 5 9.84 -26.03 -11.69
C ASP A 5 9.29 -24.62 -11.86
N HIS A 6 8.01 -24.44 -11.55
CA HIS A 6 7.38 -23.13 -11.59
C HIS A 6 7.91 -22.36 -10.39
N VAL A 7 8.60 -21.25 -10.65
CA VAL A 7 8.97 -20.30 -9.59
C VAL A 7 7.70 -19.56 -9.18
N PHE A 8 7.18 -19.84 -7.99
CA PHE A 8 6.03 -19.11 -7.46
C PHE A 8 6.49 -17.74 -6.99
N THR A 9 5.68 -16.72 -7.27
CA THR A 9 5.91 -15.33 -6.85
C THR A 9 4.73 -14.85 -6.00
N ILE A 10 4.94 -13.77 -5.26
CA ILE A 10 3.92 -13.18 -4.40
C ILE A 10 3.84 -11.67 -4.63
N GLY A 11 2.63 -11.13 -4.73
CA GLY A 11 2.33 -9.72 -4.61
C GLY A 11 1.28 -9.53 -3.52
N ILE A 12 1.36 -8.45 -2.76
CA ILE A 12 0.45 -8.14 -1.65
C ILE A 12 -0.19 -6.78 -1.91
N GLU A 13 -1.51 -6.71 -1.81
CA GLU A 13 -2.29 -5.49 -1.82
C GLU A 13 -2.90 -5.28 -0.43
N GLU A 14 -2.79 -4.07 0.10
CA GLU A 14 -3.31 -3.67 1.41
C GLU A 14 -4.18 -2.42 1.28
N GLU A 15 -5.41 -2.49 1.78
CA GLU A 15 -6.32 -1.35 1.81
C GLU A 15 -6.42 -0.78 3.24
N PHE A 16 -6.20 0.52 3.37
CA PHE A 16 -6.23 1.25 4.62
C PHE A 16 -7.37 2.27 4.63
N GLN A 17 -8.12 2.30 5.72
CA GLN A 17 -9.11 3.35 5.95
C GLN A 17 -8.46 4.56 6.62
N ILE A 18 -8.66 5.73 6.04
CA ILE A 18 -8.25 7.00 6.63
C ILE A 18 -9.30 7.40 7.67
N ILE A 19 -8.85 7.51 8.91
CA ILE A 19 -9.70 7.90 10.05
C ILE A 19 -9.24 9.22 10.64
N ASP A 20 -10.18 10.00 11.14
CA ASP A 20 -9.87 11.12 12.02
C ASP A 20 -9.45 10.60 13.41
N PRO A 21 -8.28 10.98 13.95
CA PRO A 21 -7.78 10.41 15.21
C PRO A 21 -8.61 10.83 16.43
N GLU A 22 -9.35 11.94 16.35
CA GLU A 22 -10.20 12.41 17.46
C GLU A 22 -11.61 11.83 17.35
N THR A 23 -12.26 11.96 16.19
CA THR A 23 -13.67 11.55 16.01
C THR A 23 -13.83 10.08 15.67
N ARG A 24 -12.78 9.45 15.11
CA ARG A 24 -12.77 8.08 14.55
C ARG A 24 -13.68 7.90 13.34
N GLU A 25 -14.14 8.98 12.75
CA GLU A 25 -14.91 8.95 11.50
C GLU A 25 -13.98 8.80 10.29
N LEU A 26 -14.53 8.29 9.19
CA LEU A 26 -13.81 8.19 7.92
C LEU A 26 -13.57 9.58 7.33
N ARG A 27 -12.34 9.87 6.93
CA ARG A 27 -11.96 11.13 6.27
C ARG A 27 -11.73 10.93 4.78
N SER A 28 -12.39 11.74 3.95
CA SER A 28 -12.22 11.73 2.49
C SER A 28 -11.00 12.52 1.97
N HIS A 29 -10.08 12.95 2.85
CA HIS A 29 -8.94 13.83 2.53
C HIS A 29 -7.79 13.15 1.77
N ILE A 30 -8.05 12.03 1.09
CA ILE A 30 -7.04 11.28 0.37
C ILE A 30 -6.30 12.11 -0.67
N GLN A 31 -6.92 13.15 -1.25
CA GLN A 31 -6.29 13.98 -2.26
C GLN A 31 -5.10 14.80 -1.72
N GLU A 32 -5.14 15.22 -0.47
CA GLU A 32 -4.01 15.93 0.17
C GLU A 32 -2.88 14.95 0.49
N ILE A 33 -3.20 13.80 1.07
CA ILE A 33 -2.25 12.71 1.36
C ILE A 33 -1.59 12.21 0.06
N LEU A 34 -2.35 12.10 -1.03
CA LEU A 34 -1.84 11.70 -2.35
C LEU A 34 -1.03 12.80 -3.03
N ALA A 35 -1.33 14.07 -2.79
CA ALA A 35 -0.55 15.17 -3.36
C ALA A 35 0.87 15.18 -2.78
N ASP A 36 0.99 14.97 -1.46
CA ASP A 36 2.27 14.87 -0.76
C ASP A 36 2.92 13.50 -0.97
N GLY A 37 2.13 12.43 -1.03
CA GLY A 37 2.55 11.05 -1.17
C GLY A 37 2.93 10.63 -2.59
N LYS A 38 2.44 11.28 -3.65
CA LYS A 38 2.78 10.94 -5.05
C LYS A 38 4.27 11.02 -5.37
N MET A 39 5.03 11.85 -4.65
CA MET A 39 6.48 11.91 -4.82
C MET A 39 7.22 10.80 -4.06
N ILE A 40 6.64 10.27 -2.98
CA ILE A 40 7.27 9.26 -2.11
C ILE A 40 6.86 7.85 -2.52
N LEU A 41 5.55 7.60 -2.66
CA LEU A 41 4.94 6.28 -2.90
C LEU A 41 4.69 5.93 -4.39
N LYS A 42 4.95 6.86 -5.32
CA LYS A 42 4.86 6.67 -6.79
C LYS A 42 3.60 5.91 -7.27
N GLU A 43 3.77 4.79 -7.98
CA GLU A 43 2.73 3.98 -8.65
C GLU A 43 2.05 2.99 -7.68
N HIS A 44 2.53 2.88 -6.44
CA HIS A 44 2.06 1.89 -5.46
C HIS A 44 0.77 2.30 -4.77
N VAL A 45 0.28 3.52 -5.04
CA VAL A 45 -0.94 4.04 -4.42
C VAL A 45 -2.00 4.29 -5.46
N LYS A 46 -3.17 3.69 -5.27
CA LYS A 46 -4.35 3.96 -6.09
C LYS A 46 -5.46 4.56 -5.23
N PRO A 47 -6.11 5.64 -5.69
CA PRO A 47 -7.36 6.10 -5.08
C PRO A 47 -8.44 5.06 -5.36
N GLU A 48 -9.07 4.55 -4.30
CA GLU A 48 -10.25 3.67 -4.38
C GLU A 48 -11.52 4.50 -4.64
N MET A 49 -12.63 3.86 -5.04
CA MET A 49 -13.94 4.51 -5.22
C MET A 49 -14.41 5.25 -3.95
N HIS A 50 -14.02 4.78 -2.77
CA HIS A 50 -14.21 5.44 -1.50
C HIS A 50 -13.00 6.34 -1.20
N GLN A 51 -13.22 7.66 -1.19
CA GLN A 51 -12.17 8.65 -0.92
C GLN A 51 -11.55 8.58 0.49
N SER A 52 -12.02 7.68 1.34
CA SER A 52 -11.45 7.39 2.66
C SER A 52 -10.61 6.11 2.67
N VAL A 53 -10.27 5.53 1.52
CA VAL A 53 -9.49 4.28 1.43
C VAL A 53 -8.26 4.49 0.54
N VAL A 54 -7.08 4.13 1.07
CA VAL A 54 -5.80 4.06 0.36
C VAL A 54 -5.44 2.60 0.12
N GLU A 55 -5.18 2.22 -1.12
CA GLU A 55 -4.57 0.94 -1.47
C GLU A 55 -3.05 1.09 -1.62
N LEU A 56 -2.28 0.19 -1.02
CA LEU A 56 -0.84 0.00 -1.25
C LEU A 56 -0.60 -1.36 -1.90
N GLY A 57 0.26 -1.41 -2.92
CA GLY A 57 0.65 -2.66 -3.58
C GLY A 57 2.16 -2.90 -3.56
N THR A 58 2.61 -4.09 -3.15
CA THR A 58 4.00 -4.49 -3.34
C THR A 58 4.30 -4.80 -4.81
N GLU A 59 5.57 -4.76 -5.18
CA GLU A 59 6.03 -5.40 -6.40
C GLU A 59 5.86 -6.92 -6.33
N ILE A 60 6.05 -7.59 -7.48
CA ILE A 60 6.12 -9.05 -7.54
C ILE A 60 7.42 -9.52 -6.87
N CYS A 61 7.29 -10.18 -5.72
CA CYS A 61 8.38 -10.73 -4.93
C CYS A 61 8.64 -12.20 -5.23
N SER A 62 9.92 -12.60 -5.16
CA SER A 62 10.37 -13.99 -5.31
C SER A 62 10.12 -14.86 -4.08
N ASP A 63 9.98 -14.24 -2.90
CA ASP A 63 9.82 -14.92 -1.62
C ASP A 63 9.18 -14.01 -0.56
N MET A 64 8.92 -14.59 0.62
CA MET A 64 8.29 -13.91 1.75
C MET A 64 9.19 -12.86 2.41
N GLY A 65 10.51 -12.97 2.27
CA GLY A 65 11.45 -11.98 2.81
C GLY A 65 11.36 -10.66 2.05
N CYS A 66 11.36 -10.75 0.71
CA CYS A 66 11.07 -9.61 -0.17
C CYS A 66 9.71 -8.99 0.16
N ALA A 67 8.66 -9.81 0.24
CA ALA A 67 7.30 -9.31 0.48
C ALA A 67 7.18 -8.60 1.83
N ARG A 68 7.76 -9.17 2.89
CA ARG A 68 7.76 -8.58 4.23
C ARG A 68 8.50 -7.24 4.25
N GLN A 69 9.63 -7.14 3.56
CA GLN A 69 10.41 -5.91 3.51
C GLN A 69 9.61 -4.79 2.85
N GLN A 70 9.01 -5.06 1.68
CA GLN A 70 8.22 -4.07 0.95
C GLN A 70 6.96 -3.65 1.73
N VAL A 71 6.24 -4.58 2.36
CA VAL A 71 5.08 -4.26 3.20
C VAL A 71 5.46 -3.30 4.34
N ILE A 72 6.59 -3.54 5.01
CA ILE A 72 7.03 -2.67 6.12
C ILE A 72 7.40 -1.28 5.61
N GLU A 73 8.11 -1.21 4.47
CA GLU A 73 8.50 0.06 3.85
C GLU A 73 7.28 0.90 3.46
N LEU A 74 6.36 0.32 2.67
CA LEU A 74 5.13 0.98 2.23
C LEU A 74 4.26 1.45 3.40
N ARG A 75 4.09 0.62 4.45
CA ARG A 75 3.35 1.02 5.66
C ARG A 75 4.03 2.16 6.41
N SER A 76 5.36 2.18 6.47
CA SER A 76 6.12 3.22 7.17
C SER A 76 6.03 4.56 6.44
N GLU A 77 6.07 4.53 5.11
CA GLU A 77 5.86 5.71 4.26
C GLU A 77 4.43 6.24 4.40
N LEU A 78 3.41 5.37 4.34
CA LEU A 78 2.02 5.77 4.57
C LEU A 78 1.82 6.37 5.96
N ALA A 79 2.40 5.78 7.00
CA ALA A 79 2.33 6.31 8.36
C ALA A 79 3.00 7.68 8.49
N THR A 80 4.08 7.94 7.73
CA THR A 80 4.76 9.24 7.72
C THR A 80 3.91 10.31 7.05
N LEU A 81 3.16 9.97 6.00
CA LEU A 81 2.26 10.88 5.30
C LEU A 81 0.97 11.17 6.09
N ALA A 82 0.55 10.24 6.94
CA ALA A 82 -0.65 10.36 7.76
C ALA A 82 -0.40 11.04 9.14
N ALA A 83 0.85 11.37 9.47
CA ALA A 83 1.24 12.01 10.72
C ALA A 83 0.91 13.51 10.74
#